data_AF-A0A813FXA3-F1
#
_entry.id   AF-A0A813FXA3-F1
#
_cell.length_a   1.000
_cell.length_b   1.000
_cell.length_c   1.000
_cell.angle_alpha   90.00
_cell.angle_beta   90.00
_cell.angle_gamma   90.00
#
_symmetry.space_group_name_H-M   'P 1'
#
loop_
_entity.id
_entity.type
_entity.pdbx_description
1 polymer ?
#
loop_
_entity_poly.entity_id
_entity_poly.type
_entity_poly.pdbx_seq_one_letter_code
_entity_poly.pdbx_strand_id
1 'polypeptide(L)'
;SVMDIPAVWRGYAEWVRERHPGKPLLAAEAGASGLSGWRRPVAAGGIGGLEMWSEDLQAAIVGATVAATAASGFAGIALWQFSDCRIDEVPFLEDHPPGSYEESQYPMPLLLNASEGAHWIEK
;
A
#
# COMPACT_ATOMS: atom_id res chain seq x y z
N SER A 1 1.62 -11.04 -10.16
CA SER A 1 2.96 -10.48 -10.49
C SER A 1 2.83 -9.00 -10.83
N VAL A 2 3.90 -8.20 -10.68
CA VAL A 2 3.95 -6.82 -11.21
C VAL A 2 3.61 -6.80 -12.72
N MET A 3 4.00 -7.86 -13.44
CA MET A 3 3.71 -8.03 -14.86
C MET A 3 2.21 -8.17 -15.19
N ASP A 4 1.39 -8.58 -14.22
CA ASP A 4 -0.05 -8.79 -14.44
C ASP A 4 -0.87 -7.52 -14.24
N ILE A 5 -0.29 -6.50 -13.59
CA ILE A 5 -0.97 -5.24 -13.24
C ILE A 5 -1.65 -4.58 -14.46
N PRO A 6 -1.00 -4.46 -15.64
CA PRO A 6 -1.66 -3.87 -16.80
C PRO A 6 -2.91 -4.63 -17.26
N ALA A 7 -2.90 -5.96 -17.18
CA ALA A 7 -4.04 -6.77 -17.58
C ALA A 7 -5.21 -6.62 -16.59
N VAL A 8 -4.91 -6.55 -15.29
CA VAL A 8 -5.91 -6.36 -14.23
C VAL A 8 -6.65 -5.03 -14.39
N TRP A 9 -5.92 -3.92 -14.54
CA TRP A 9 -6.55 -2.60 -14.69
C TRP A 9 -7.34 -2.46 -15.99
N ARG A 10 -6.86 -3.08 -17.08
CA ARG A 10 -7.60 -3.14 -18.33
C ARG A 10 -8.92 -3.89 -18.15
N GLY A 11 -8.88 -5.05 -17.50
CA GLY A 11 -10.08 -5.85 -17.23
C GLY A 11 -11.11 -5.08 -16.42
N TYR A 12 -10.69 -4.35 -15.38
CA TYR A 12 -11.61 -3.47 -14.63
C TYR A 12 -12.20 -2.37 -15.51
N ALA A 13 -11.39 -1.70 -16.33
CA ALA A 13 -11.89 -0.65 -17.20
C ALA A 13 -12.90 -1.16 -18.23
N GLU A 14 -12.63 -2.32 -18.83
CA GLU A 14 -13.53 -3.00 -19.77
C GLU A 14 -14.84 -3.40 -19.10
N TRP A 15 -14.75 -4.02 -17.92
CA TRP A 15 -15.92 -4.43 -17.14
C TRP A 15 -16.84 -3.24 -16.79
N VAL A 16 -16.26 -2.10 -16.37
CA VAL A 16 -17.06 -0.90 -16.07
C VAL A 16 -17.65 -0.30 -17.34
N ARG A 17 -16.90 -0.21 -18.44
CA ARG A 17 -17.41 0.35 -19.71
C ARG A 17 -18.60 -0.44 -20.25
N GLU A 18 -18.57 -1.76 -20.10
CA GLU A 18 -19.68 -2.63 -20.50
C GLU A 18 -20.95 -2.36 -19.67
N ARG A 19 -20.82 -2.18 -18.35
CA ARG A 19 -21.96 -2.07 -17.42
C ARG A 19 -22.44 -0.65 -17.17
N HIS A 20 -21.55 0.31 -17.30
CA HIS A 20 -21.77 1.71 -16.95
C HIS A 20 -21.18 2.63 -18.04
N PRO A 21 -21.73 2.57 -19.26
CA PRO A 21 -21.19 3.32 -20.39
C PRO A 21 -21.17 4.82 -20.12
N GLY A 22 -20.08 5.48 -20.52
CA GLY A 22 -19.89 6.92 -20.39
C GLY A 22 -19.54 7.43 -18.99
N LYS A 23 -19.50 6.58 -17.95
CA LYS A 23 -19.05 7.02 -16.63
C LYS A 23 -17.51 7.11 -16.58
N PRO A 24 -16.93 8.21 -16.06
CA PRO A 24 -15.50 8.30 -15.85
C PRO A 24 -15.05 7.30 -14.77
N LEU A 25 -13.83 6.80 -14.91
CA LEU A 25 -13.22 5.86 -13.97
C LEU A 25 -12.23 6.57 -13.07
N LEU A 26 -12.32 6.32 -11.77
CA LEU A 26 -11.34 6.74 -10.78
C LEU A 26 -10.87 5.50 -10.01
N ALA A 27 -9.57 5.28 -9.94
CA ALA A 27 -9.01 4.30 -9.02
C ALA A 27 -8.93 4.94 -7.63
N ALA A 28 -9.89 4.60 -6.76
CA ALA A 28 -10.01 5.22 -5.44
C ALA A 28 -8.88 4.79 -4.49
N GLU A 29 -8.35 3.58 -4.66
CA GLU A 29 -7.26 3.04 -3.86
C GLU A 29 -6.36 2.19 -4.75
N ALA A 30 -5.06 2.42 -4.64
CA ALA A 30 -4.04 1.63 -5.29
C ALA A 30 -2.72 1.81 -4.57
N GLY A 31 -2.02 0.72 -4.30
CA GLY A 31 -0.74 0.80 -3.63
C GLY A 31 -0.17 -0.58 -3.37
N ALA A 32 0.97 -0.56 -2.70
CA ALA A 32 1.58 -1.73 -2.14
C ALA A 32 2.18 -1.34 -0.79
N SER A 33 2.13 -2.26 0.16
CA SER A 33 2.81 -2.06 1.42
C SER A 33 4.32 -2.20 1.23
N GLY A 34 5.07 -1.45 2.03
CA GLY A 34 6.53 -1.48 2.06
C GLY A 34 7.00 -1.16 3.47
N LEU A 35 8.14 -1.72 3.86
CA LEU A 35 8.80 -1.42 5.13
C LEU A 35 9.95 -0.45 4.86
N SER A 36 9.94 0.69 5.55
CA SER A 36 10.99 1.71 5.42
C SER A 36 12.37 1.10 5.69
N GLY A 37 13.31 1.32 4.77
CA GLY A 37 14.67 0.78 4.86
C GLY A 37 14.81 -0.71 4.48
N TRP A 38 13.71 -1.43 4.24
CA TRP A 38 13.75 -2.80 3.75
C TRP A 38 14.02 -2.81 2.24
N ARG A 39 15.31 -2.73 1.88
CA ARG A 39 15.77 -2.85 0.49
C ARG A 39 16.37 -4.22 0.25
N ARG A 40 15.87 -4.91 -0.77
CA ARG A 40 16.29 -6.26 -1.12
C ARG A 40 16.44 -6.30 -2.64
N PRO A 41 17.56 -5.78 -3.16
CA PRO A 41 17.81 -5.82 -4.59
C PRO A 41 17.90 -7.27 -5.04
N VAL A 42 17.02 -7.61 -5.98
CA VAL A 42 16.96 -8.84 -6.79
C VAL A 42 17.77 -10.02 -6.25
N ALA A 43 17.31 -10.61 -5.14
CA ALA A 43 17.76 -11.92 -4.70
C ALA A 43 16.78 -12.97 -5.20
N ALA A 44 17.32 -14.03 -5.79
CA ALA A 44 16.60 -15.09 -6.50
C ALA A 44 15.51 -15.73 -5.63
N GLY A 45 14.25 -15.32 -5.82
CA GLY A 45 13.10 -15.95 -5.15
C GLY A 45 11.83 -15.10 -5.05
N GLY A 46 11.92 -13.78 -5.20
CA GLY A 46 10.77 -12.87 -5.16
C GLY A 46 9.90 -12.86 -6.43
N ILE A 47 8.71 -12.24 -6.35
CA ILE A 47 7.81 -12.06 -7.50
C ILE A 47 8.49 -11.14 -8.52
N GLY A 48 8.99 -11.71 -9.62
CA GLY A 48 9.81 -10.96 -10.58
C GLY A 48 11.20 -10.57 -10.05
N GLY A 49 11.71 -11.30 -9.06
CA GLY A 49 12.96 -11.00 -8.38
C GLY A 49 12.85 -9.95 -7.28
N LEU A 50 11.67 -9.36 -7.03
CA LEU A 50 11.47 -8.36 -5.98
C LEU A 50 10.83 -9.00 -4.74
N GLU A 51 11.34 -8.66 -3.56
CA GLU A 51 10.91 -9.26 -2.29
C GLU A 51 9.67 -8.55 -1.73
N MET A 52 8.76 -9.32 -1.13
CA MET A 52 7.59 -8.78 -0.45
C MET A 52 8.02 -7.78 0.63
N TRP A 53 7.23 -6.70 0.80
CA TRP A 53 7.51 -5.59 1.72
C TRP A 53 8.73 -4.72 1.37
N SER A 54 9.47 -5.01 0.29
CA SER A 54 10.59 -4.16 -0.10
C SER A 54 10.15 -2.84 -0.70
N GLU A 55 10.92 -1.78 -0.44
CA GLU A 55 10.73 -0.49 -1.10
C GLU A 55 10.81 -0.64 -2.63
N ASP A 56 11.67 -1.54 -3.11
CA ASP A 56 11.83 -1.83 -4.54
C ASP A 56 10.56 -2.45 -5.16
N LEU A 57 9.92 -3.41 -4.46
CA LEU A 57 8.65 -3.98 -4.89
C LEU A 57 7.52 -2.95 -4.82
N GLN A 58 7.46 -2.17 -3.74
CA GLN A 58 6.46 -1.11 -3.59
C GLN A 58 6.55 -0.12 -4.75
N ALA A 59 7.75 0.38 -5.06
CA ALA A 59 7.99 1.30 -6.16
C ALA A 59 7.59 0.68 -7.51
N ALA A 60 7.92 -0.59 -7.76
CA ALA A 60 7.58 -1.30 -8.98
C ALA A 60 6.05 -1.44 -9.16
N ILE A 61 5.32 -1.83 -8.10
CA ILE A 61 3.86 -1.97 -8.13
C ILE A 61 3.20 -0.61 -8.35
N VAL A 62 3.62 0.44 -7.62
CA VAL A 62 3.06 1.79 -7.76
C VAL A 62 3.28 2.33 -9.17
N GLY A 63 4.51 2.22 -9.69
CA GLY A 63 4.84 2.67 -11.04
C GLY A 63 4.03 1.94 -12.12
N ALA A 64 3.94 0.61 -12.05
CA ALA A 64 3.14 -0.18 -12.97
C ALA A 64 1.65 0.16 -12.90
N THR A 65 1.14 0.41 -11.70
CA THR A 65 -0.28 0.74 -11.47
C THR A 65 -0.66 2.11 -12.01
N VAL A 66 0.17 3.13 -11.78
CA VAL A 66 -0.05 4.47 -12.36
C VAL A 66 -0.01 4.42 -13.89
N ALA A 67 0.96 3.72 -14.47
CA ALA A 67 1.04 3.57 -15.93
C ALA A 67 -0.18 2.80 -16.49
N ALA A 68 -0.57 1.70 -15.84
CA ALA A 68 -1.68 0.85 -16.28
C ALA A 68 -3.04 1.55 -16.20
N THR A 69 -3.30 2.31 -15.13
CA THR A 69 -4.56 3.06 -14.95
C THR A 69 -4.68 4.16 -16.01
N ALA A 70 -3.61 4.92 -16.24
CA ALA A 70 -3.56 5.92 -17.30
C ALA A 70 -3.80 5.29 -18.69
N ALA A 71 -3.09 4.21 -19.02
CA ALA A 71 -3.25 3.49 -20.29
C ALA A 71 -4.65 2.87 -20.46
N SER A 72 -5.29 2.51 -19.35
CA SER A 72 -6.64 1.96 -19.34
C SER A 72 -7.72 3.04 -19.37
N GLY A 73 -7.36 4.33 -19.47
CA GLY A 73 -8.29 5.45 -19.60
C GLY A 73 -9.01 5.83 -18.32
N PHE A 74 -8.40 5.59 -17.16
CA PHE A 74 -8.86 6.16 -15.90
C PHE A 74 -8.61 7.67 -15.90
N ALA A 75 -9.56 8.42 -15.32
CA ALA A 75 -9.46 9.87 -15.15
C ALA A 75 -8.48 10.26 -14.04
N GLY A 76 -8.20 9.32 -13.12
CA GLY A 76 -7.24 9.53 -12.04
C GLY A 76 -7.07 8.30 -11.17
N ILE A 77 -6.14 8.42 -10.23
CA ILE A 77 -5.78 7.42 -9.24
C ILE A 77 -5.42 8.11 -7.92
N ALA A 78 -5.88 7.56 -6.81
CA ALA A 78 -5.43 7.91 -5.47
C ALA A 78 -4.55 6.77 -4.92
N LEU A 79 -3.32 7.13 -4.54
CA LEU A 79 -2.39 6.17 -3.96
C LEU A 79 -2.75 5.93 -2.49
N TRP A 80 -3.00 4.68 -2.15
CA TRP A 80 -3.25 4.25 -0.79
C TRP A 80 -1.95 3.72 -0.17
N GLN A 81 -1.42 4.29 0.90
CA GLN A 81 -1.86 5.49 1.64
C GLN A 81 -0.81 6.60 1.57
N PHE A 82 -1.22 7.83 1.87
CA PHE A 82 -0.31 8.98 1.92
C PHE A 82 0.79 8.80 2.97
N SER A 83 0.44 8.21 4.11
CA SER A 83 1.33 7.93 5.22
C SER A 83 0.88 6.67 5.95
N ASP A 84 1.81 5.98 6.60
CA ASP A 84 1.49 4.82 7.43
C ASP A 84 0.47 5.16 8.53
N CYS A 85 -0.39 4.19 8.86
CA CYS A 85 -1.40 4.32 9.89
C CYS A 85 -1.40 3.08 10.79
N ARG A 86 -1.90 3.25 12.02
CA ARG A 86 -2.09 2.11 12.92
C ARG A 86 -3.22 1.24 12.41
N ILE A 87 -3.01 -0.07 12.46
CA ILE A 87 -4.03 -1.06 12.19
C ILE A 87 -4.17 -1.99 13.39
N ASP A 88 -5.21 -2.82 13.41
CA ASP A 88 -5.30 -3.90 14.41
C ASP A 88 -4.09 -4.82 14.24
N GLU A 89 -3.35 -5.04 15.33
CA GLU A 89 -2.07 -5.76 15.31
C GLU A 89 -2.28 -7.27 15.16
N VAL A 90 -3.46 -7.79 15.56
CA VAL A 90 -3.72 -9.24 15.60
C VAL A 90 -3.72 -9.86 14.19
N PRO A 91 -4.40 -9.29 13.17
CA PRO A 91 -4.34 -9.81 11.80
C PRO A 91 -3.03 -9.50 11.08
N PHE A 92 -2.27 -8.50 11.56
CA PHE A 92 -1.07 -8.02 10.88
C PHE A 92 0.08 -9.03 11.08
N LEU A 93 0.35 -9.44 12.32
CA LEU A 93 1.53 -10.25 12.68
C LEU A 93 1.64 -11.63 12.00
N GLU A 94 0.58 -12.16 11.40
CA GLU A 94 0.58 -13.47 10.74
C GLU A 94 1.26 -13.44 9.35
N ASP A 95 1.33 -12.29 8.67
CA ASP A 95 1.76 -12.17 7.26
C ASP A 95 3.05 -11.36 7.01
N HIS A 96 3.74 -10.88 8.07
CA HIS A 96 4.94 -10.03 7.95
C HIS A 96 6.26 -10.77 8.25
N PRO A 97 7.39 -10.30 7.68
CA PRO A 97 8.69 -10.84 7.99
C PRO A 97 9.00 -10.68 9.49
N PRO A 98 9.47 -11.75 10.17
CA PRO A 98 9.89 -11.65 11.56
C PRO A 98 11.09 -10.70 11.69
N GLY A 99 11.00 -9.71 12.58
CA GLY A 99 12.08 -8.77 12.88
C GLY A 99 11.88 -7.31 12.44
N SER A 100 10.72 -6.95 11.87
CA SER A 100 10.38 -5.54 11.57
C SER A 100 10.01 -4.69 12.80
N TYR A 101 9.98 -5.29 13.98
CA TYR A 101 9.66 -4.65 15.26
C TYR A 101 10.86 -4.62 16.21
N GLU A 102 12.08 -4.43 15.72
CA GLU A 102 13.10 -3.91 16.64
C GLU A 102 12.61 -2.53 17.10
N GLU A 103 12.43 -2.43 18.41
CA GLU A 103 11.91 -1.32 19.22
C GLU A 103 12.74 0.00 19.10
N SER A 104 13.53 0.15 18.04
CA SER A 104 14.40 1.28 17.74
C SER A 104 14.21 1.68 16.29
N GLN A 105 13.46 2.75 15.99
CA GLN A 105 14.10 4.06 15.76
C GLN A 105 13.14 5.25 15.86
N TYR A 106 11.87 5.04 16.20
CA TYR A 106 10.93 6.12 16.50
C TYR A 106 10.08 5.71 17.71
N PRO A 107 10.33 6.28 18.91
CA PRO A 107 9.38 6.13 20.00
C PRO A 107 8.13 6.94 19.63
N MET A 108 7.22 6.32 18.89
CA MET A 108 5.84 6.79 18.94
C MET A 108 5.36 6.49 20.35
N PRO A 109 4.97 7.50 21.15
CA PRO A 109 4.42 7.21 22.45
C PRO A 109 3.26 6.23 22.26
N LEU A 110 3.39 5.09 22.92
CA LEU A 110 2.27 4.23 23.25
C LEU A 110 1.26 5.11 23.99
N LEU A 111 0.39 5.77 23.24
CA LEU A 111 -0.93 6.17 23.72
C LEU A 111 -1.75 4.89 23.84
N LEU A 112 -1.30 4.02 24.75
CA LEU A 112 -2.12 3.04 25.43
C LEU A 112 -3.23 3.83 26.11
N ASN A 113 -4.48 3.45 25.81
CA ASN A 113 -5.70 3.79 26.53
C ASN A 113 -5.46 4.46 27.90
N ALA A 114 -5.54 5.79 27.94
CA ALA A 114 -5.90 6.49 29.17
C ALA A 114 -7.43 6.63 29.17
N SER A 115 -8.12 5.54 29.51
CA SER A 115 -9.49 5.61 30.02
C SER A 115 -9.54 6.14 31.47
N GLU A 116 -8.53 6.90 31.92
CA GLU A 116 -8.52 7.55 33.22
C GLU A 116 -8.02 9.00 33.09
N GLY A 117 -8.92 9.95 33.38
CA GLY A 117 -8.55 11.29 33.82
C GLY A 117 -8.22 12.32 32.74
N ALA A 118 -9.23 12.89 32.10
CA ALA A 118 -9.09 14.16 31.40
C ALA A 118 -8.77 15.29 32.40
N HIS A 119 -7.58 15.88 32.31
CA HIS A 119 -7.31 17.22 32.82
C HIS A 119 -6.50 18.01 31.78
N TRP A 120 -7.22 18.87 31.04
CA TRP A 120 -6.63 19.89 30.19
C TRP A 120 -5.97 20.95 31.07
N ILE A 121 -4.69 21.27 30.83
CA ILE A 121 -4.07 22.49 31.33
C ILE A 121 -4.07 23.50 30.18
N GLU A 122 -4.91 24.52 30.32
CA GLU A 122 -4.89 25.74 29.50
C GLU A 122 -3.64 26.57 29.81
N LYS A 123 -3.06 27.17 28.77
CA LYS A 123 -2.32 28.43 28.86
C LYS A 123 -2.79 29.35 27.77
#